data_AF-A0A2J8A9B9-F1
#
_entry.id   AF-A0A2J8A9B9-F1
#
_cell.length_a   1.000
_cell.length_b   1.000
_cell.length_c   1.000
_cell.angle_alpha   90.00
_cell.angle_beta   90.00
_cell.angle_gamma   90.00
#
_symmetry.space_group_name_H-M   'P 1'
#
loop_
_entity.id
_entity.type
_entity.pdbx_description
1 polymer ?
#
loop_
_entity_poly.entity_id
_entity_poly.type
_entity_poly.pdbx_seq_one_letter_code
_entity_poly.pdbx_strand_id
1 'polypeptide(L)'
;MEPFAARLAQLLLPHGFDLLAPFVAQAYNSDAAGGLGALPPLPTFGRIHTSALVIGNSKALWPCFVRHLARDADALSSENPLDDYCRDRIGECVAEACSGHSDGTPAFKFALRWSTDTGDGFVDILRAAQLSGVAYRDNELHLCVHPTFGPWIALRAVLVADRDACAGGLRARPLVEHPFPGTRRDARAKLEELKAAGGFNEWSKHWRGWVELRLTAGREVPTAAYSDDQIEYHYTKSRSRLAAAVEAARTH
;
A
#
# COMPACT_ATOMS: atom_id res chain seq x y z
N MET A 1 -5.48 -18.31 -4.73
CA MET A 1 -4.22 -17.70 -4.23
C MET A 1 -3.27 -18.83 -3.87
N GLU A 2 -1.97 -18.72 -4.14
CA GLU A 2 -0.98 -19.77 -3.81
C GLU A 2 -0.80 -19.92 -2.28
N PRO A 3 -0.46 -21.11 -1.72
CA PRO A 3 -0.50 -21.36 -0.28
C PRO A 3 0.25 -20.35 0.59
N PHE A 4 1.45 -19.93 0.20
CA PHE A 4 2.20 -18.92 0.96
C PHE A 4 1.51 -17.55 0.95
N ALA A 5 1.07 -17.07 -0.22
CA ALA A 5 0.35 -15.80 -0.32
C ALA A 5 -0.98 -15.85 0.46
N ALA A 6 -1.71 -16.97 0.39
CA ALA A 6 -2.95 -17.16 1.14
C ALA A 6 -2.71 -17.13 2.65
N ARG A 7 -1.65 -17.79 3.11
CA ARG A 7 -1.25 -17.76 4.51
C ARG A 7 -0.84 -16.37 4.97
N LEU A 8 0.01 -15.69 4.21
CA LEU A 8 0.43 -14.32 4.56
C LEU A 8 -0.79 -13.38 4.61
N ALA A 9 -1.75 -13.52 3.69
CA ALA A 9 -3.00 -12.76 3.75
C ALA A 9 -3.80 -13.03 5.04
N GLN A 10 -3.86 -14.29 5.50
CA GLN A 10 -4.52 -14.64 6.77
C GLN A 10 -3.85 -14.02 7.99
N LEU A 11 -2.51 -13.93 7.99
CA LEU A 11 -1.75 -13.28 9.06
C LEU A 11 -1.94 -11.76 9.05
N LEU A 12 -1.98 -11.16 7.87
CA LEU A 12 -2.09 -9.72 7.66
C LEU A 12 -3.49 -9.16 7.95
N LEU A 13 -4.54 -9.92 7.63
CA LEU A 13 -5.93 -9.45 7.68
C LEU A 13 -6.40 -8.99 9.06
N PRO A 14 -6.09 -9.68 10.19
CA PRO A 14 -6.42 -9.20 11.54
C PRO A 14 -5.83 -7.84 11.89
N HIS A 15 -4.75 -7.44 11.22
CA HIS A 15 -4.09 -6.14 11.40
C HIS A 15 -4.56 -5.08 10.40
N GLY A 16 -5.56 -5.40 9.57
CA GLY A 16 -6.19 -4.47 8.64
C GLY A 16 -5.44 -4.25 7.32
N PHE A 17 -4.49 -5.14 6.98
CA PHE A 17 -3.88 -5.19 5.65
C PHE A 17 -4.64 -6.20 4.78
N ASP A 18 -5.58 -5.70 3.99
CA ASP A 18 -6.50 -6.47 3.16
C ASP A 18 -6.14 -6.48 1.67
N LEU A 19 -5.02 -5.85 1.29
CA LEU A 19 -4.50 -5.87 -0.08
C LEU A 19 -3.19 -6.66 -0.11
N LEU A 20 -3.21 -7.78 -0.83
CA LEU A 20 -2.03 -8.60 -1.09
C LEU A 20 -2.10 -9.15 -2.52
N ALA A 21 -1.08 -8.87 -3.32
CA ALA A 21 -1.02 -9.40 -4.68
C ALA A 21 0.41 -9.79 -5.10
N PRO A 22 0.59 -10.99 -5.67
CA PRO A 22 1.89 -11.45 -6.12
C PRO A 22 2.28 -10.85 -7.48
N PHE A 23 3.57 -10.68 -7.70
CA PHE A 23 4.23 -10.36 -8.96
C PHE A 23 5.64 -10.97 -9.00
N VAL A 24 6.38 -10.74 -10.08
CA VAL A 24 7.75 -11.26 -10.28
C VAL A 24 8.74 -10.11 -10.13
N ALA A 25 9.76 -10.29 -9.27
CA ALA A 25 10.77 -9.26 -9.03
C ALA A 25 11.48 -8.82 -10.32
N GLN A 26 11.75 -9.78 -11.22
CA GLN A 26 12.39 -9.53 -12.51
C GLN A 26 11.54 -8.65 -13.43
N ALA A 27 10.20 -8.74 -13.38
CA ALA A 27 9.32 -7.86 -14.16
C ALA A 27 9.34 -6.40 -13.63
N TYR A 28 9.62 -6.24 -12.33
CA TYR A 28 9.92 -4.92 -11.77
C TYR A 28 11.32 -4.45 -12.16
N ASN A 29 12.31 -5.35 -12.22
CA ASN A 29 13.68 -4.98 -12.60
C ASN A 29 13.87 -4.74 -14.10
N SER A 30 13.00 -5.31 -14.96
CA SER A 30 13.18 -5.33 -16.42
C SER A 30 12.91 -4.01 -17.12
N ASP A 31 12.29 -3.04 -16.45
CA ASP A 31 11.97 -1.73 -17.03
C ASP A 31 12.80 -0.64 -16.34
N ALA A 32 13.87 -0.24 -17.00
CA ALA A 32 14.70 0.91 -16.64
C ALA A 32 14.29 2.18 -17.43
N ALA A 33 13.21 2.14 -18.22
CA ALA A 33 12.94 3.13 -19.28
C ALA A 33 11.82 4.15 -18.96
N GLY A 34 11.25 4.14 -17.75
CA GLY A 34 10.15 5.02 -17.36
C GLY A 34 10.52 6.46 -16.94
N GLY A 35 11.66 6.99 -17.38
CA GLY A 35 12.03 8.41 -17.20
C GLY A 35 12.58 8.84 -15.82
N LEU A 36 12.60 7.95 -14.82
CA LEU A 36 13.09 8.24 -13.45
C LEU A 36 14.55 7.80 -13.18
N GLY A 37 15.31 7.43 -14.21
CA GLY A 37 16.60 6.77 -14.05
C GLY A 37 16.45 5.30 -13.65
N ALA A 38 17.58 4.60 -13.48
CA ALA A 38 17.57 3.21 -13.03
C ALA A 38 17.09 3.14 -11.57
N LEU A 39 15.86 2.64 -11.36
CA LEU A 39 15.33 2.36 -10.03
C LEU A 39 16.20 1.29 -9.32
N PRO A 40 16.36 1.33 -7.98
CA PRO A 40 17.00 0.25 -7.26
C PRO A 40 16.30 -1.09 -7.57
N PRO A 41 17.05 -2.13 -7.96
CA PRO A 41 16.45 -3.41 -8.29
C PRO A 41 15.96 -4.10 -7.02
N LEU A 42 14.85 -4.84 -7.15
CA LEU A 42 14.45 -5.81 -6.14
C LEU A 42 15.43 -6.99 -6.14
N PRO A 43 15.78 -7.55 -4.96
CA PRO A 43 16.65 -8.71 -4.89
C PRO A 43 16.02 -9.90 -5.63
N THR A 44 16.85 -10.70 -6.30
CA THR A 44 16.36 -11.89 -7.02
C THR A 44 16.74 -13.20 -6.33
N PHE A 45 17.63 -13.14 -5.33
CA PHE A 45 18.19 -14.33 -4.67
C PHE A 45 18.77 -15.37 -5.66
N GLY A 46 19.26 -14.90 -6.83
CA GLY A 46 19.81 -15.77 -7.88
C GLY A 46 18.76 -16.57 -8.65
N ARG A 47 17.47 -16.31 -8.46
CA ARG A 47 16.37 -17.01 -9.16
C ARG A 47 16.05 -16.36 -10.50
N ILE A 48 15.48 -17.15 -11.41
CA ILE A 48 14.96 -16.68 -12.71
C ILE A 48 13.66 -15.92 -12.53
N HIS A 49 12.79 -16.39 -11.63
CA HIS A 49 11.51 -15.75 -11.32
C HIS A 49 11.32 -15.72 -9.80
N THR A 50 11.70 -14.62 -9.17
CA THR A 50 11.62 -14.47 -7.72
C THR A 50 10.24 -13.99 -7.31
N SER A 51 9.65 -14.65 -6.32
CA SER A 51 8.36 -14.25 -5.78
C SER A 51 8.44 -12.89 -5.09
N ALA A 52 7.61 -11.96 -5.53
CA ALA A 52 7.39 -10.69 -4.86
C ALA A 52 5.89 -10.49 -4.59
N LEU A 53 5.54 -9.75 -3.54
CA LEU A 53 4.17 -9.42 -3.18
C LEU A 53 4.09 -7.95 -2.78
N VAL A 54 3.10 -7.23 -3.29
CA VAL A 54 2.75 -5.90 -2.79
C VAL A 54 1.73 -6.03 -1.66
N ILE A 55 1.96 -5.29 -0.59
CA ILE A 55 1.13 -5.27 0.62
C ILE A 55 0.56 -3.86 0.77
N GLY A 56 -0.74 -3.78 1.04
CA GLY A 56 -1.42 -2.52 1.29
C GLY A 56 -2.69 -2.70 2.11
N ASN A 57 -3.44 -1.63 2.21
CA ASN A 57 -4.69 -1.60 2.95
C ASN A 57 -5.74 -0.67 2.32
N SER A 58 -7.01 -1.01 2.49
CA SER A 58 -8.15 -0.12 2.37
C SER A 58 -8.38 0.63 3.70
N LYS A 59 -9.59 1.16 3.92
CA LYS A 59 -10.01 1.70 5.23
C LYS A 59 -10.00 0.68 6.37
N ALA A 60 -9.89 -0.62 6.07
CA ALA A 60 -9.82 -1.69 7.08
C ALA A 60 -8.68 -1.51 8.10
N LEU A 61 -7.59 -0.83 7.73
CA LEU A 61 -6.47 -0.55 8.62
C LEU A 61 -6.85 0.30 9.83
N TRP A 62 -7.64 1.35 9.61
CA TRP A 62 -7.88 2.40 10.61
C TRP A 62 -8.40 1.86 11.94
N PRO A 63 -9.48 1.05 11.99
CA PRO A 63 -9.96 0.50 13.25
C PRO A 63 -8.96 -0.43 13.94
N CYS A 64 -8.14 -1.17 13.18
CA CYS A 64 -7.10 -2.04 13.75
C CYS A 64 -5.96 -1.23 14.39
N PHE A 65 -5.50 -0.19 13.69
CA PHE A 65 -4.48 0.74 14.15
C PHE A 65 -4.93 1.49 15.42
N VAL A 66 -6.12 2.08 15.41
CA VAL A 66 -6.64 2.84 16.56
C VAL A 66 -6.82 1.94 17.79
N ARG A 67 -7.33 0.70 17.61
CA ARG A 67 -7.42 -0.28 18.72
C ARG A 67 -6.06 -0.70 19.26
N HIS A 68 -5.03 -0.76 18.42
CA HIS A 68 -3.67 -1.05 18.87
C HIS A 68 -3.16 0.08 19.79
N LEU A 69 -3.29 1.34 19.35
CA LEU A 69 -2.92 2.50 20.18
C LEU A 69 -3.76 2.66 21.44
N ALA A 70 -5.03 2.23 21.41
CA ALA A 70 -5.87 2.23 22.61
C ALA A 70 -5.35 1.31 23.71
N ARG A 71 -4.64 0.24 23.34
CA ARG A 71 -4.04 -0.76 24.23
C ARG A 71 -2.60 -0.46 24.60
N ASP A 72 -1.90 0.35 23.81
CA ASP A 72 -0.50 0.68 23.97
C ASP A 72 -0.30 2.21 23.96
N ALA A 73 -0.14 2.77 25.15
CA ALA A 73 0.05 4.21 25.33
C ALA A 73 1.40 4.70 24.79
N ASP A 74 2.43 3.85 24.79
CA ASP A 74 3.76 4.21 24.30
C ASP A 74 3.73 4.30 22.78
N ALA A 75 3.01 3.40 22.11
CA ALA A 75 2.80 3.45 20.66
C ALA A 75 2.12 4.76 20.20
N LEU A 76 1.23 5.35 21.02
CA LEU A 76 0.59 6.63 20.71
C LEU A 76 1.60 7.81 20.69
N SER A 77 2.67 7.69 21.48
CA SER A 77 3.70 8.71 21.65
C SER A 77 4.80 8.67 20.56
N SER A 78 4.89 7.59 19.79
CA SER A 78 5.83 7.47 18.65
C SER A 78 5.70 8.66 17.71
N GLU A 79 6.82 9.09 17.09
CA GLU A 79 6.85 10.16 16.07
C GLU A 79 6.03 9.82 14.82
N ASN A 80 5.97 8.56 14.42
CA ASN A 80 5.26 8.11 13.21
C ASN A 80 4.41 6.87 13.52
N PRO A 81 3.38 6.97 14.38
CA PRO A 81 2.74 5.81 14.99
C PRO A 81 2.06 4.90 13.96
N LEU A 82 1.56 5.47 12.86
CA LEU A 82 0.98 4.68 11.77
C LEU A 82 2.04 3.91 10.98
N ASP A 83 3.19 4.52 10.73
CA ASP A 83 4.24 3.88 9.94
C ASP A 83 4.94 2.81 10.78
N ASP A 84 5.15 3.05 12.07
CA ASP A 84 5.64 2.07 13.03
C ASP A 84 4.68 0.89 13.15
N TYR A 85 3.38 1.14 13.34
CA TYR A 85 2.36 0.09 13.32
C TYR A 85 2.43 -0.77 12.05
N CYS A 86 2.56 -0.12 10.89
CA CYS A 86 2.68 -0.85 9.62
C CYS A 86 3.97 -1.67 9.56
N ARG A 87 5.11 -1.10 9.98
CA ARG A 87 6.41 -1.76 9.96
C ARG A 87 6.43 -2.99 10.86
N ASP A 88 5.95 -2.85 12.09
CA ASP A 88 5.94 -3.91 13.08
C ASP A 88 5.00 -5.04 12.68
N ARG A 89 3.73 -4.72 12.39
CA ARG A 89 2.73 -5.75 12.08
C ARG A 89 3.05 -6.50 10.79
N ILE A 90 3.43 -5.78 9.72
CA ILE A 90 3.82 -6.44 8.47
C ILE A 90 5.10 -7.25 8.68
N GLY A 91 6.10 -6.69 9.39
CA GLY A 91 7.37 -7.37 9.66
C GLY A 91 7.18 -8.70 10.40
N GLU A 92 6.38 -8.70 11.46
CA GLU A 92 6.05 -9.90 12.23
C GLU A 92 5.30 -10.95 11.38
N CYS A 93 4.24 -10.54 10.67
CA CYS A 93 3.47 -11.45 9.81
C CYS A 93 4.35 -12.07 8.71
N VAL A 94 5.27 -11.30 8.14
CA VAL A 94 6.20 -11.78 7.11
C VAL A 94 7.24 -12.72 7.71
N ALA A 95 7.81 -12.39 8.86
CA ALA A 95 8.76 -13.25 9.55
C ALA A 95 8.11 -14.61 9.89
N GLU A 96 6.87 -14.60 10.38
CA GLU A 96 6.09 -15.82 10.63
C GLU A 96 5.76 -16.57 9.33
N ALA A 97 5.32 -15.89 8.26
CA ALA A 97 5.02 -16.57 7.00
C ALA A 97 6.27 -17.23 6.37
N CYS A 98 7.44 -16.64 6.58
CA CYS A 98 8.72 -17.10 6.04
C CYS A 98 9.48 -18.04 6.99
N SER A 99 9.01 -18.28 8.22
CA SER A 99 9.64 -19.26 9.10
C SER A 99 9.37 -20.70 8.62
N GLY A 100 10.22 -21.63 9.05
CA GLY A 100 9.97 -23.05 8.83
C GLY A 100 8.80 -23.51 9.71
N HIS A 101 7.98 -24.43 9.21
CA HIS A 101 6.80 -24.93 9.92
C HIS A 101 6.84 -26.45 10.12
N SER A 102 6.12 -26.90 11.16
CA SER A 102 5.98 -28.32 11.50
C SER A 102 5.26 -29.13 10.43
N ASP A 103 4.57 -28.48 9.49
CA ASP A 103 3.95 -29.11 8.32
C ASP A 103 4.95 -29.39 7.17
N GLY A 104 6.24 -29.12 7.39
CA GLY A 104 7.31 -29.32 6.41
C GLY A 104 7.53 -28.14 5.47
N THR A 105 6.82 -27.02 5.64
CA THR A 105 7.09 -25.80 4.87
C THR A 105 8.48 -25.26 5.23
N PRO A 106 9.41 -25.11 4.27
CA PRO A 106 10.76 -24.65 4.55
C PRO A 106 10.78 -23.15 4.87
N ALA A 107 11.78 -22.74 5.65
CA ALA A 107 12.05 -21.32 5.86
C ALA A 107 12.60 -20.68 4.58
N PHE A 108 12.22 -19.42 4.33
CA PHE A 108 12.73 -18.63 3.21
C PHE A 108 13.46 -17.39 3.72
N LYS A 109 14.54 -17.02 3.04
CA LYS A 109 15.08 -15.67 3.17
C LYS A 109 14.10 -14.69 2.54
N PHE A 110 14.05 -13.47 3.06
CA PHE A 110 13.21 -12.42 2.47
C PHE A 110 13.85 -11.05 2.61
N ALA A 111 13.33 -10.10 1.82
CA ALA A 111 13.60 -8.68 1.94
C ALA A 111 12.28 -7.91 1.93
N LEU A 112 12.22 -6.84 2.73
CA LEU A 112 11.12 -5.88 2.73
C LEU A 112 11.61 -4.54 2.20
N ARG A 113 10.78 -3.91 1.36
CA ARG A 113 10.92 -2.53 0.90
C ARG A 113 9.67 -1.78 1.28
N TRP A 114 9.81 -0.65 1.97
CA TRP A 114 8.68 0.13 2.46
C TRP A 114 8.37 1.28 1.52
N SER A 115 7.11 1.72 1.45
CA SER A 115 6.73 2.87 0.62
C SER A 115 7.35 4.20 1.06
N THR A 116 7.92 4.23 2.26
CA THR A 116 8.65 5.38 2.81
C THR A 116 10.17 5.27 2.68
N ASP A 117 10.70 4.14 2.18
CA ASP A 117 12.14 3.97 1.98
C ASP A 117 12.64 4.88 0.84
N THR A 118 13.87 5.38 0.98
CA THR A 118 14.56 6.22 0.00
C THR A 118 15.95 5.65 -0.32
N GLY A 119 16.67 6.25 -1.28
CA GLY A 119 18.00 5.77 -1.70
C GLY A 119 17.96 4.35 -2.23
N ASP A 120 18.90 3.50 -1.80
CA ASP A 120 18.99 2.09 -2.23
C ASP A 120 17.80 1.21 -1.78
N GLY A 121 17.04 1.69 -0.79
CA GLY A 121 15.80 1.06 -0.33
C GLY A 121 14.56 1.51 -1.10
N PHE A 122 14.68 2.50 -1.99
CA PHE A 122 13.52 3.02 -2.72
C PHE A 122 12.82 1.94 -3.54
N VAL A 123 11.49 1.97 -3.53
CA VAL A 123 10.64 1.13 -4.37
C VAL A 123 9.54 1.99 -5.00
N ASP A 124 9.37 1.90 -6.32
CA ASP A 124 8.21 2.44 -7.00
C ASP A 124 7.01 1.53 -6.71
N ILE A 125 6.37 1.79 -5.57
CA ILE A 125 5.30 0.92 -5.08
C ILE A 125 4.03 1.01 -5.95
N LEU A 126 3.81 2.13 -6.64
CA LEU A 126 2.71 2.26 -7.61
C LEU A 126 2.94 1.32 -8.80
N ARG A 127 4.19 1.20 -9.25
CA ARG A 127 4.57 0.20 -10.26
C ARG A 127 4.36 -1.22 -9.75
N ALA A 128 4.77 -1.53 -8.53
CA ALA A 128 4.55 -2.85 -7.95
C ALA A 128 3.05 -3.21 -7.90
N ALA A 129 2.19 -2.23 -7.61
CA ALA A 129 0.74 -2.40 -7.67
C ALA A 129 0.22 -2.68 -9.10
N GLN A 130 0.69 -1.95 -10.10
CA GLN A 130 0.33 -2.21 -11.51
C GLN A 130 0.79 -3.60 -11.96
N LEU A 131 2.04 -3.98 -11.67
CA LEU A 131 2.62 -5.27 -12.07
C LEU A 131 1.94 -6.46 -11.39
N SER A 132 1.53 -6.31 -10.14
CA SER A 132 0.74 -7.32 -9.43
C SER A 132 -0.72 -7.35 -9.86
N GLY A 133 -1.16 -6.37 -10.64
CA GLY A 133 -2.54 -6.22 -11.07
C GLY A 133 -3.53 -5.89 -9.96
N VAL A 134 -3.05 -5.47 -8.78
CA VAL A 134 -3.93 -5.12 -7.65
C VAL A 134 -4.64 -3.78 -7.89
N ALA A 135 -3.99 -2.85 -8.58
CA ALA A 135 -4.57 -1.54 -8.88
C ALA A 135 -4.00 -1.00 -10.17
N TYR A 136 -4.81 -0.19 -10.86
CA TYR A 136 -4.35 0.60 -12.00
C TYR A 136 -3.51 1.77 -11.51
N ARG A 137 -2.30 1.94 -12.03
CA ARG A 137 -1.48 3.13 -11.84
C ARG A 137 -1.85 4.18 -12.88
N ASP A 138 -2.47 5.26 -12.44
CA ASP A 138 -2.66 6.45 -13.26
C ASP A 138 -1.42 7.35 -13.16
N ASN A 139 -0.61 7.37 -14.21
CA ASN A 139 0.61 8.17 -14.28
C ASN A 139 0.34 9.69 -14.33
N GLU A 140 -0.81 10.11 -14.84
CA GLU A 140 -1.18 11.54 -14.88
C GLU A 140 -1.65 11.99 -13.50
N LEU A 141 -2.43 11.15 -12.81
CA LEU A 141 -2.97 11.51 -11.50
C LEU A 141 -2.00 11.22 -10.34
N HIS A 142 -0.92 10.48 -10.59
CA HIS A 142 -0.01 9.95 -9.58
C HIS A 142 -0.73 9.14 -8.48
N LEU A 143 -1.75 8.37 -8.87
CA LEU A 143 -2.57 7.56 -7.98
C LEU A 143 -2.62 6.11 -8.45
N CYS A 144 -2.84 5.19 -7.50
CA CYS A 144 -3.35 3.87 -7.80
C CYS A 144 -4.87 3.82 -7.58
N VAL A 145 -5.61 3.24 -8.53
CA VAL A 145 -7.06 3.07 -8.50
C VAL A 145 -7.38 1.58 -8.43
N HIS A 146 -7.88 1.13 -7.29
CA HIS A 146 -8.32 -0.25 -7.06
C HIS A 146 -9.75 -0.45 -7.62
N PRO A 147 -10.07 -1.59 -8.26
CA PRO A 147 -11.42 -1.83 -8.78
C PRO A 147 -12.54 -1.78 -7.74
N THR A 148 -12.27 -2.21 -6.50
CA THR A 148 -13.26 -2.21 -5.40
C THR A 148 -13.18 -0.96 -4.53
N PHE A 149 -11.99 -0.39 -4.37
CA PHE A 149 -11.75 0.66 -3.37
C PHE A 149 -11.44 2.02 -3.99
N GLY A 150 -11.38 2.10 -5.33
CA GLY A 150 -10.95 3.29 -6.04
C GLY A 150 -9.59 3.76 -5.55
N PRO A 151 -9.37 5.09 -5.43
CA PRO A 151 -8.12 5.62 -4.91
C PRO A 151 -8.02 5.52 -3.38
N TRP A 152 -8.96 4.87 -2.69
CA TRP A 152 -8.98 4.75 -1.22
C TRP A 152 -8.19 3.54 -0.73
N ILE A 153 -6.96 3.45 -1.20
CA ILE A 153 -5.98 2.46 -0.79
C ILE A 153 -4.66 3.13 -0.42
N ALA A 154 -3.90 2.48 0.46
CA ALA A 154 -2.52 2.83 0.75
C ALA A 154 -1.66 1.59 0.53
N LEU A 155 -0.59 1.74 -0.25
CA LEU A 155 0.41 0.69 -0.44
C LEU A 155 1.52 0.90 0.60
N ARG A 156 1.92 -0.18 1.27
CA ARG A 156 2.79 -0.11 2.46
C ARG A 156 4.16 -0.72 2.23
N ALA A 157 4.20 -1.90 1.62
CA ALA A 157 5.45 -2.63 1.44
C ALA A 157 5.45 -3.50 0.19
N VAL A 158 6.65 -3.84 -0.26
CA VAL A 158 6.93 -4.95 -1.16
C VAL A 158 7.74 -5.98 -0.39
N LEU A 159 7.21 -7.19 -0.33
CA LEU A 159 7.92 -8.38 0.12
C LEU A 159 8.57 -9.06 -1.08
N VAL A 160 9.84 -9.41 -0.97
CA VAL A 160 10.52 -10.32 -1.88
C VAL A 160 10.97 -11.55 -1.09
N ALA A 161 10.49 -12.72 -1.48
CA ALA A 161 10.85 -13.98 -0.84
C ALA A 161 11.80 -14.79 -1.72
N ASP A 162 12.79 -15.44 -1.11
CA ASP A 162 13.74 -16.36 -1.74
C ASP A 162 13.05 -17.68 -2.11
N ARG A 163 12.12 -17.59 -3.05
CA ARG A 163 11.37 -18.70 -3.63
C ARG A 163 10.96 -18.35 -5.04
N ASP A 164 10.69 -19.38 -5.84
CA ASP A 164 10.19 -19.18 -7.18
C ASP A 164 8.78 -18.59 -7.15
N ALA A 165 8.52 -17.65 -8.05
CA ALA A 165 7.19 -17.13 -8.28
C ALA A 165 6.29 -18.26 -8.76
N CYS A 166 5.11 -18.37 -8.16
CA CYS A 166 4.12 -19.34 -8.59
C CYS A 166 3.55 -18.98 -9.97
N ALA A 167 2.88 -19.93 -10.61
CA ALA A 167 2.25 -19.72 -11.92
C ALA A 167 1.38 -18.44 -11.99
N GLY A 168 0.74 -18.04 -10.88
CA GLY A 168 -0.05 -16.80 -10.80
C GLY A 168 0.76 -15.49 -10.78
N GLY A 169 2.05 -15.54 -10.41
CA GLY A 169 3.00 -14.44 -10.57
C GLY A 169 3.70 -14.47 -11.94
N LEU A 170 3.90 -15.66 -12.51
CA LEU A 170 4.51 -15.85 -13.83
C LEU A 170 3.60 -15.45 -15.00
N ARG A 171 2.28 -15.51 -14.82
CA ARG A 171 1.33 -15.06 -15.84
C ARG A 171 1.47 -13.56 -16.02
N ALA A 172 1.76 -13.12 -17.24
CA ALA A 172 1.57 -11.73 -17.65
C ALA A 172 0.12 -11.37 -17.35
N ARG A 173 -0.09 -10.60 -16.27
CA ARG A 173 -1.41 -10.05 -16.00
C ARG A 173 -1.65 -8.99 -17.08
N PRO A 174 -2.79 -8.99 -17.77
CA PRO A 174 -3.11 -7.89 -18.66
C PRO A 174 -2.95 -6.59 -17.86
N LEU A 175 -2.41 -5.56 -18.50
CA LEU A 175 -2.35 -4.24 -17.89
C LEU A 175 -3.75 -3.94 -17.36
N VAL A 176 -3.85 -3.70 -16.05
CA VAL A 176 -5.12 -3.33 -15.44
C VAL A 176 -5.60 -2.10 -16.21
N GLU A 177 -6.80 -2.15 -16.78
CA GLU A 177 -7.40 -0.97 -17.38
C GLU A 177 -7.85 -0.04 -16.25
N HIS A 178 -7.96 1.26 -16.54
CA HIS A 178 -8.49 2.19 -15.56
C HIS A 178 -9.90 1.73 -15.14
N PRO A 179 -10.17 1.38 -13.85
CA PRO A 179 -11.45 0.77 -13.47
C PRO A 179 -12.67 1.69 -13.69
N PHE A 180 -12.45 3.00 -13.60
CA PHE A 180 -13.49 4.03 -13.74
C PHE A 180 -13.12 5.06 -14.82
N PRO A 181 -13.01 4.69 -16.11
CA PRO A 181 -12.45 5.59 -17.12
C PRO A 181 -13.27 6.88 -17.29
N GLY A 182 -14.57 6.85 -16.99
CA GLY A 182 -15.46 8.01 -17.02
C GLY A 182 -15.18 9.07 -15.94
N THR A 183 -14.38 8.78 -14.91
CA THR A 183 -14.03 9.75 -13.85
C THR A 183 -12.71 10.47 -14.11
N ARG A 184 -11.89 9.93 -15.02
CA ARG A 184 -10.50 10.34 -15.23
C ARG A 184 -10.34 11.79 -15.68
N ARG A 185 -11.20 12.25 -16.60
CA ARG A 185 -11.17 13.63 -17.11
C ARG A 185 -11.41 14.64 -15.99
N ASP A 186 -12.42 14.40 -15.17
CA ASP A 186 -12.84 15.32 -14.12
C ASP A 186 -11.81 15.30 -12.97
N ALA A 187 -11.27 14.12 -12.65
CA ALA A 187 -10.16 13.99 -11.70
C ALA A 187 -8.91 14.74 -12.17
N ARG A 188 -8.60 14.70 -13.47
CA ARG A 188 -7.50 15.48 -14.04
C ARG A 188 -7.73 16.99 -13.89
N ALA A 189 -8.94 17.48 -14.15
CA ALA A 189 -9.27 18.88 -13.92
C ALA A 189 -9.03 19.29 -12.46
N LYS A 190 -9.43 18.44 -11.51
CA LYS A 190 -9.14 18.65 -10.07
C LYS A 190 -7.67 18.66 -9.74
N LEU A 191 -6.86 17.82 -10.39
CA LEU A 191 -5.40 17.85 -10.19
C LEU A 191 -4.78 19.16 -10.70
N GLU A 192 -5.24 19.69 -11.83
CA GLU A 192 -4.75 20.97 -12.36
C GLU A 192 -5.15 22.15 -11.47
N GLU A 193 -6.39 22.18 -10.96
CA GLU A 193 -6.82 23.15 -9.95
C GLU A 193 -5.91 23.11 -8.71
N LEU A 194 -5.64 21.91 -8.21
CA LEU A 194 -4.80 21.68 -7.05
C LEU A 194 -3.34 22.09 -7.29
N LYS A 195 -2.81 21.81 -8.47
CA LYS A 195 -1.48 22.20 -8.90
C LYS A 195 -1.36 23.73 -8.98
N ALA A 196 -2.34 24.40 -9.58
CA ALA A 196 -2.39 25.86 -9.66
C ALA A 196 -2.47 26.51 -8.26
N ALA A 197 -3.12 25.85 -7.31
CA ALA A 197 -3.18 26.29 -5.92
C ALA A 197 -1.89 26.03 -5.10
N GLY A 198 -0.88 25.34 -5.65
CA GLY A 198 0.37 25.01 -4.95
C GLY A 198 0.34 23.68 -4.18
N GLY A 199 -0.64 22.80 -4.44
CA GLY A 199 -0.87 21.57 -3.67
C GLY A 199 0.29 20.56 -3.66
N PHE A 200 1.16 20.58 -4.67
CA PHE A 200 2.38 19.76 -4.71
C PHE A 200 3.50 20.27 -3.79
N ASN A 201 3.51 21.56 -3.46
CA ASN A 201 4.52 22.18 -2.60
C ASN A 201 4.07 22.24 -1.13
N GLU A 202 2.76 22.42 -0.89
CA GLU A 202 2.19 22.57 0.45
C GLU A 202 1.11 21.49 0.72
N TRP A 203 1.49 20.21 0.67
CA TRP A 203 0.56 19.06 0.74
C TRP A 203 -0.46 19.16 1.89
N SER A 204 0.00 19.36 3.12
CA SER A 204 -0.88 19.42 4.30
C SER A 204 -1.78 20.66 4.34
N LYS A 205 -1.42 21.75 3.65
CA LYS A 205 -2.27 22.95 3.56
C LYS A 205 -3.42 22.75 2.57
N HIS A 206 -3.16 22.03 1.48
CA HIS A 206 -4.14 21.78 0.42
C HIS A 206 -4.80 20.40 0.52
N TRP A 207 -4.79 19.78 1.69
CA TRP A 207 -5.28 18.41 1.87
C TRP A 207 -6.73 18.18 1.41
N ARG A 208 -7.60 19.19 1.57
CA ARG A 208 -8.98 19.10 1.08
C ARG A 208 -9.06 18.98 -0.44
N GLY A 209 -8.19 19.66 -1.19
CA GLY A 209 -8.10 19.51 -2.64
C GLY A 209 -7.61 18.11 -3.05
N TRP A 210 -6.66 17.53 -2.29
CA TRP A 210 -6.25 16.14 -2.49
C TRP A 210 -7.39 15.14 -2.19
N VAL A 211 -8.24 15.44 -1.21
CA VAL A 211 -9.45 14.66 -0.91
C VAL A 211 -10.48 14.79 -2.03
N GLU A 212 -10.76 15.99 -2.51
CA GLU A 212 -11.66 16.22 -3.65
C GLU A 212 -11.21 15.48 -4.91
N LEU A 213 -9.90 15.47 -5.18
CA LEU A 213 -9.32 14.68 -6.26
C LEU A 213 -9.65 13.18 -6.10
N ARG A 214 -9.45 12.61 -4.91
CA ARG A 214 -9.75 11.19 -4.64
C ARG A 214 -11.24 10.88 -4.68
N LEU A 215 -12.08 11.78 -4.16
CA LEU A 215 -13.54 11.66 -4.26
C LEU A 215 -13.98 11.66 -5.72
N THR A 216 -13.40 12.53 -6.56
CA THR A 216 -13.71 12.61 -7.99
C THR A 216 -13.26 11.34 -8.72
N ALA A 217 -12.01 10.93 -8.52
CA ALA A 217 -11.46 9.72 -9.16
C ALA A 217 -12.20 8.43 -8.72
N GLY A 218 -12.66 8.39 -7.47
CA GLY A 218 -13.36 7.26 -6.86
C GLY A 218 -14.89 7.38 -6.81
N ARG A 219 -15.51 8.30 -7.55
CA ARG A 219 -16.95 8.60 -7.41
C ARG A 219 -17.89 7.42 -7.68
N GLU A 220 -17.43 6.40 -8.40
CA GLU A 220 -18.18 5.16 -8.67
C GLU A 220 -18.18 4.19 -7.47
N VAL A 221 -17.32 4.40 -6.48
CA VAL A 221 -17.19 3.59 -5.25
C VAL A 221 -17.15 4.47 -3.99
N PRO A 222 -18.17 5.32 -3.75
CA PRO A 222 -18.13 6.31 -2.68
C PRO A 222 -18.03 5.69 -1.28
N THR A 223 -18.57 4.48 -1.10
CA THR A 223 -18.52 3.75 0.18
C THR A 223 -17.13 3.24 0.52
N ALA A 224 -16.19 3.23 -0.42
CA ALA A 224 -14.80 2.86 -0.17
C ALA A 224 -14.00 3.97 0.53
N ALA A 225 -14.51 5.21 0.52
CA ALA A 225 -13.84 6.34 1.13
C ALA A 225 -13.52 6.10 2.61
N TYR A 226 -12.39 6.66 3.02
CA TYR A 226 -11.96 6.70 4.41
C TYR A 226 -12.96 7.52 5.23
N SER A 227 -13.06 7.25 6.54
CA SER A 227 -13.83 8.12 7.44
C SER A 227 -13.16 9.49 7.56
N ASP A 228 -13.92 10.51 7.96
CA ASP A 228 -13.40 11.88 8.10
C ASP A 228 -12.18 11.95 9.03
N ASP A 229 -12.22 11.23 10.17
CA ASP A 229 -11.09 11.17 11.11
C ASP A 229 -9.84 10.54 10.48
N GLN A 230 -10.03 9.45 9.72
CA GLN A 230 -8.94 8.79 9.02
C GLN A 230 -8.36 9.75 7.96
N ILE A 231 -9.21 10.38 7.15
CA ILE A 231 -8.79 11.34 6.12
C ILE A 231 -7.96 12.46 6.76
N GLU A 232 -8.50 13.14 7.77
CA GLU A 232 -7.84 14.29 8.37
C GLU A 232 -6.48 13.88 8.94
N TYR A 233 -6.41 12.76 9.67
CA TYR A 233 -5.14 12.26 10.20
C TYR A 233 -4.12 11.93 9.10
N HIS A 234 -4.53 11.25 8.02
CA HIS A 234 -3.61 10.86 6.95
C HIS A 234 -2.94 12.04 6.25
N TYR A 235 -3.62 13.19 6.14
CA TYR A 235 -3.09 14.38 5.48
C TYR A 235 -2.42 15.39 6.42
N THR A 236 -2.90 15.51 7.65
CA THR A 236 -2.44 16.52 8.61
C THR A 236 -1.47 15.97 9.65
N LYS A 237 -1.46 14.64 9.86
CA LYS A 237 -0.76 13.97 10.96
C LYS A 237 -1.14 14.54 12.34
N SER A 238 -2.37 15.08 12.47
CA SER A 238 -2.84 15.73 13.68
C SER A 238 -2.89 14.78 14.88
N ARG A 239 -2.11 15.08 15.92
CA ARG A 239 -2.05 14.31 17.17
C ARG A 239 -3.33 14.41 17.99
N SER A 240 -3.98 15.57 18.00
CA SER A 240 -5.26 15.73 18.68
C SER A 240 -6.35 14.89 18.03
N ARG A 241 -6.36 14.80 16.69
CA ARG A 241 -7.28 13.91 15.96
C ARG A 241 -7.01 12.44 16.24
N LEU A 242 -5.74 12.04 16.24
CA LEU A 242 -5.37 10.67 16.59
C LEU A 242 -5.81 10.31 18.03
N ALA A 243 -5.54 11.20 18.99
CA ALA A 243 -5.92 11.00 20.39
C ALA A 243 -7.45 10.87 20.56
N ALA A 244 -8.22 11.72 19.87
CA ALA A 244 -9.69 11.64 19.91
C ALA A 244 -10.21 10.31 19.34
N ALA A 245 -9.64 9.84 18.22
CA ALA A 245 -10.00 8.53 17.65
C ALA A 245 -9.66 7.38 18.60
N VAL A 246 -8.49 7.43 19.26
CA VAL A 246 -8.06 6.44 20.25
C VAL A 246 -9.00 6.41 21.45
N GLU A 247 -9.40 7.58 21.96
CA GLU A 247 -10.32 7.65 23.10
C GLU A 247 -11.69 7.08 22.74
N ALA A 248 -12.22 7.40 21.57
CA ALA A 248 -13.47 6.80 21.08
C ALA A 248 -13.39 5.27 20.98
N ALA A 249 -12.23 4.71 20.63
CA ALA A 249 -12.02 3.27 20.56
C ALA A 249 -11.87 2.59 21.94
N ARG A 250 -11.62 3.33 23.02
CA ARG A 250 -11.60 2.79 24.40
C ARG A 250 -12.99 2.65 25.00
N THR A 251 -13.94 3.46 24.52
CA THR A 251 -15.31 3.50 25.03
C THR A 251 -16.24 2.46 24.40
N HIS A 252 -15.74 1.66 23.45
CA HIS A 252 -16.46 0.62 22.70
C HIS A 252 -15.81 -0.75 22.88
#